data_AF-A0A974T5V7-F1
#
_entry.id   AF-A0A974T5V7-F1
#
_cell.length_a   1.000
_cell.length_b   1.000
_cell.length_c   1.000
_cell.angle_alpha   90.00
_cell.angle_beta   90.00
_cell.angle_gamma   90.00
#
_symmetry.space_group_name_H-M   'P 1'
#
loop_
_entity.id
_entity.type
_entity.pdbx_description
1 polymer ?
#
loop_
_entity_poly.entity_id
_entity_poly.type
_entity_poly.pdbx_seq_one_letter_code
_entity_poly.pdbx_strand_id
1 'polypeptide(L)'
;MRIVMALAIVSSLLLSLAVPAEAQTRLPRTSPAERNTDAINRRIQQDQRILGVEQDIQSKSNQIRQNVDRDRLFAPRYLPPVPRAGCGRGRVC
;
A
#
# COMPACT_ATOMS: atom_id res chain seq x y z
N MET A 1 -42.11 42.78 -36.55
CA MET A 1 -41.47 41.56 -37.11
C MET A 1 -40.02 41.77 -37.57
N ARG A 2 -39.68 42.86 -38.28
CA ARG A 2 -38.31 43.09 -38.80
C ARG A 2 -37.23 43.18 -37.71
N ILE A 3 -37.55 43.78 -36.56
CA ILE A 3 -36.62 43.95 -35.43
C ILE A 3 -36.30 42.60 -34.75
N VAL A 4 -37.30 41.72 -34.64
CA VAL A 4 -37.15 40.39 -34.02
C VAL A 4 -36.27 39.48 -34.89
N MET A 5 -36.41 39.59 -36.22
CA MET A 5 -35.54 38.87 -37.16
C MET A 5 -34.09 39.37 -37.10
N ALA A 6 -33.88 40.68 -37.00
CA ALA A 6 -32.54 41.24 -36.84
C ALA A 6 -31.87 40.75 -35.54
N LEU A 7 -32.62 40.71 -34.43
CA LEU A 7 -32.13 40.16 -33.15
C LEU A 7 -31.78 38.68 -33.25
N ALA A 8 -32.58 37.87 -33.95
CA ALA A 8 -32.31 36.45 -34.14
C ALA A 8 -31.03 36.21 -34.96
N ILE A 9 -30.80 37.01 -36.00
CA ILE A 9 -29.61 36.92 -36.87
C ILE A 9 -28.34 37.37 -36.12
N VAL A 10 -28.43 38.45 -35.34
CA VAL A 10 -27.29 38.94 -34.55
C VAL A 10 -26.96 37.97 -33.42
N SER A 11 -27.98 37.40 -32.76
CA SER A 11 -27.79 36.38 -31.73
C SER A 11 -27.11 35.12 -32.30
N SER A 12 -27.55 34.62 -33.45
CA SER A 12 -26.95 33.43 -34.07
C SER A 12 -25.52 33.63 -34.57
N LEU A 13 -25.14 34.86 -34.95
CA LEU A 13 -23.75 35.22 -35.27
C LEU A 13 -22.86 35.38 -34.02
N LEU A 14 -23.41 35.86 -32.90
CA LEU A 14 -22.64 36.04 -31.67
C LEU A 14 -22.42 34.72 -30.92
N LEU A 15 -23.36 33.77 -31.03
CA LEU A 15 -23.24 32.43 -30.45
C LEU A 15 -22.14 31.59 -31.09
N SER A 16 -21.84 31.78 -32.39
CA SER A 16 -20.75 31.06 -33.07
C SER A 16 -19.36 31.61 -32.76
N LEU A 17 -19.26 32.82 -32.21
CA LEU A 17 -18.02 33.41 -31.68
C LEU A 17 -17.72 33.00 -30.24
N ALA A 18 -18.68 32.40 -29.54
CA ALA A 18 -18.53 31.88 -28.18
C ALA A 18 -18.13 30.39 -28.12
N VAL A 19 -17.65 29.82 -29.24
CA VAL A 19 -16.98 28.51 -29.19
C VAL A 19 -15.66 28.73 -28.45
N PRO A 20 -15.39 27.98 -27.36
CA PRO A 20 -14.15 28.15 -26.63
C PRO A 20 -13.00 27.83 -27.57
N ALA A 21 -12.13 28.80 -27.81
CA ALA A 21 -10.82 28.62 -28.44
C ALA A 21 -9.86 27.79 -27.57
N GLU A 22 -10.36 27.06 -26.57
CA GLU A 22 -9.60 26.13 -25.72
C GLU A 22 -9.32 24.79 -26.42
N ALA A 23 -9.74 24.63 -27.67
CA ALA A 23 -9.31 23.54 -28.54
C ALA A 23 -7.87 23.71 -29.08
N GLN A 24 -7.08 24.65 -28.54
CA GLN A 24 -5.61 24.61 -28.65
C GLN A 24 -5.10 23.48 -27.75
N THR A 25 -5.28 22.27 -28.29
CA THR A 25 -4.72 21.02 -27.82
C THR A 25 -3.21 21.17 -27.71
N ARG A 26 -2.72 21.41 -26.49
CA ARG A 26 -1.29 21.30 -26.18
C ARG A 26 -0.90 19.86 -26.50
N LEU A 27 -0.27 19.67 -27.65
CA LEU A 27 0.23 18.37 -28.07
C LEU A 27 1.06 17.78 -26.92
N PRO A 28 0.80 16.52 -26.52
CA PRO A 28 1.57 15.90 -25.46
C PRO A 28 3.05 15.97 -25.85
N ARG A 29 3.85 16.62 -25.00
CA ARG A 29 5.29 16.86 -25.24
C ARG A 29 6.11 15.58 -25.34
N THR A 30 5.54 14.48 -24.87
CA THR A 30 6.15 13.16 -24.80
C THR A 30 5.54 12.22 -25.82
N SER A 31 6.39 11.50 -26.54
CA SER A 31 5.96 10.48 -27.49
C SER A 31 5.11 9.38 -26.79
N PRO A 32 4.28 8.63 -27.52
CA PRO A 32 3.59 7.48 -26.96
C PRO A 32 4.55 6.43 -26.37
N ALA A 33 5.73 6.27 -26.98
CA ALA A 33 6.77 5.36 -26.50
C ALA A 33 7.35 5.80 -25.15
N GLU A 34 7.69 7.08 -25.00
CA GLU A 34 8.18 7.64 -23.73
C GLU A 34 7.15 7.47 -22.60
N ARG A 35 5.87 7.73 -22.88
CA ARG A 35 4.80 7.52 -21.89
C ARG A 35 4.68 6.06 -21.47
N ASN A 36 4.86 5.12 -22.40
CA ASN A 36 4.82 3.70 -22.08
C ASN A 36 6.02 3.30 -21.21
N THR A 37 7.22 3.75 -21.55
CA THR A 37 8.43 3.50 -20.74
C THR A 37 8.31 4.07 -19.34
N ASP A 38 7.78 5.30 -19.19
CA ASP A 38 7.53 5.91 -17.89
C ASP A 38 6.50 5.13 -17.07
N ALA A 39 5.43 4.65 -17.70
CA ALA A 39 4.43 3.82 -17.04
C ALA A 39 5.03 2.49 -16.55
N ILE A 40 5.89 1.86 -17.36
CA ILE A 40 6.61 0.62 -16.99
C ILE A 40 7.57 0.89 -15.82
N ASN A 41 8.37 1.95 -15.89
CA ASN A 41 9.31 2.30 -14.81
C ASN A 41 8.59 2.54 -13.47
N ARG A 42 7.43 3.22 -13.50
CA ARG A 42 6.60 3.42 -12.30
C ARG A 42 6.12 2.08 -11.73
N ARG A 43 5.66 1.16 -12.59
CA ARG A 43 5.26 -0.19 -12.17
C ARG A 43 6.42 -0.97 -11.55
N ILE A 44 7.58 -0.98 -12.21
CA ILE A 44 8.79 -1.66 -11.70
C ILE A 44 9.17 -1.12 -10.31
N GLN A 45 9.16 0.21 -10.12
CA GLN A 45 9.45 0.80 -8.82
C GLN A 45 8.42 0.43 -7.75
N GLN A 46 7.14 0.31 -8.12
CA GLN A 46 6.11 -0.16 -7.20
C GLN A 46 6.32 -1.63 -6.84
N ASP A 47 6.59 -2.49 -7.82
CA ASP A 47 6.82 -3.91 -7.62
C ASP A 47 8.05 -4.16 -6.72
N GLN A 48 9.14 -3.41 -6.92
CA GLN A 48 10.33 -3.49 -6.07
C GLN A 48 10.04 -3.11 -4.61
N ARG A 49 9.17 -2.11 -4.37
CA ARG A 49 8.75 -1.77 -3.00
C ARG A 49 7.95 -2.90 -2.36
N ILE A 50 7.04 -3.51 -3.11
CA ILE A 50 6.22 -4.63 -2.62
C ILE A 50 7.11 -5.81 -2.25
N LEU A 51 8.05 -6.19 -3.13
CA LEU A 51 8.99 -7.28 -2.89
C LEU A 51 9.84 -7.04 -1.63
N GLY A 52 10.32 -5.81 -1.42
CA GLY A 52 11.05 -5.46 -0.21
C GLY A 52 10.22 -5.59 1.07
N VAL A 53 8.94 -5.19 1.03
CA VAL A 53 8.01 -5.35 2.17
C VAL A 53 7.73 -6.82 2.45
N GLU A 54 7.53 -7.63 1.42
CA GLU A 54 7.29 -9.07 1.60
C GLU A 54 8.48 -9.77 2.25
N GLN A 55 9.70 -9.43 1.84
CA GLN A 55 10.91 -9.96 2.44
C GLN A 55 11.06 -9.57 3.93
N ASP A 56 10.73 -8.31 4.28
CA ASP A 56 10.73 -7.86 5.68
C ASP A 56 9.68 -8.60 6.52
N ILE A 57 8.47 -8.80 5.98
CA ILE A 57 7.41 -9.57 6.65
C ILE A 57 7.86 -11.01 6.90
N GLN A 58 8.44 -11.67 5.90
CA GLN A 58 8.94 -13.05 6.05
C GLN A 58 10.05 -13.13 7.10
N SER A 59 10.98 -12.18 7.09
CA SER A 59 12.05 -12.09 8.10
C SER A 59 11.49 -11.95 9.52
N LYS A 60 10.58 -10.99 9.73
CA LYS A 60 9.93 -10.76 11.03
C LYS A 60 9.12 -11.96 11.50
N SER A 61 8.39 -12.60 10.59
CA SER A 61 7.62 -13.80 10.88
C SER A 61 8.51 -14.94 11.39
N ASN A 62 9.65 -15.16 10.74
CA ASN A 62 10.63 -16.16 11.17
C ASN A 62 11.23 -15.82 12.54
N GLN A 63 11.54 -14.55 12.81
CA GLN A 63 12.03 -14.11 14.11
C GLN A 63 11.01 -14.35 15.23
N ILE A 64 9.73 -14.08 14.98
CA ILE A 64 8.65 -14.33 15.95
C ILE A 64 8.54 -15.83 16.25
N ARG A 65 8.56 -16.68 15.22
CA ARG A 65 8.53 -18.14 15.40
C ARG A 65 9.67 -18.64 16.28
N GLN A 66 10.89 -18.18 16.01
CA GLN A 66 12.05 -18.54 16.83
C GLN A 66 11.90 -18.07 18.28
N ASN A 67 11.39 -16.85 18.50
CA ASN A 67 11.15 -16.34 19.85
C ASN A 67 10.11 -17.18 20.60
N VAL A 68 9.02 -17.57 19.94
CA VAL A 68 7.97 -18.43 20.53
C VAL A 68 8.52 -19.82 20.86
N ASP A 69 9.30 -20.42 19.96
CA ASP A 69 9.94 -21.72 20.21
C ASP A 69 10.91 -21.64 21.40
N ARG A 70 11.68 -20.54 21.50
CA ARG A 70 12.56 -20.24 22.63
C ARG A 70 11.75 -20.04 23.92
N ASP A 71 10.69 -19.26 23.91
CA ASP A 71 9.78 -19.08 25.05
C ASP A 71 9.23 -20.43 25.52
N ARG A 72 8.88 -21.32 24.61
CA ARG A 72 8.35 -22.66 24.93
C ARG A 72 9.42 -23.57 25.53
N LEU A 73 10.65 -23.51 25.04
CA LEU A 73 11.78 -24.30 25.58
C LEU A 73 12.17 -23.86 26.99
N PHE A 74 12.14 -22.55 27.25
CA PHE A 74 12.51 -21.97 28.54
C PHE A 74 11.30 -21.64 29.43
N ALA A 75 10.09 -22.03 29.02
CA ALA A 75 8.90 -21.85 29.84
C ALA A 75 9.12 -22.61 31.16
N PRO A 76 8.95 -21.94 32.31
CA PRO A 76 9.07 -22.60 33.60
C PRO A 76 8.02 -23.72 33.65
N ARG A 77 8.48 -24.97 33.53
CA ARG A 77 7.62 -26.11 33.82
C ARG A 77 7.21 -25.98 35.27
N TYR A 78 5.91 -26.03 35.54
CA TYR A 78 5.42 -26.22 36.90
C TYR A 78 5.93 -27.59 37.36
N LEU A 79 7.04 -27.61 38.10
CA LEU A 79 7.46 -28.81 38.81
C LEU A 79 6.51 -28.90 40.01
N PRO A 80 5.66 -29.96 40.11
CA PRO A 80 4.95 -30.20 41.35
C PRO A 80 5.99 -30.31 42.47
N PRO A 81 5.72 -29.75 43.67
CA PRO A 81 6.65 -29.85 44.77
C PRO A 81 6.99 -31.32 44.98
N VAL A 82 8.24 -31.68 44.72
CA VAL A 82 8.76 -33.02 45.02
C VAL A 82 8.57 -33.17 46.52
N PRO A 83 7.78 -34.14 47.01
CA PRO A 83 7.68 -34.35 48.44
C PRO A 83 9.11 -34.64 48.90
N ARG A 84 9.71 -33.69 49.62
CA ARG A 84 10.89 -33.97 50.43
C ARG A 84 10.42 -35.07 51.38
N ALA A 85 10.74 -36.31 51.05
CA ALA A 85 10.80 -37.38 52.01
C ALA A 85 11.97 -37.03 52.95
N GLY A 86 11.76 -35.98 53.74
CA GLY A 86 12.56 -35.70 54.90
C GLY A 86 12.47 -36.96 55.75
N CYS A 87 13.63 -37.46 56.14
CA CYS A 87 13.74 -38.54 57.10
C CYS A 87 12.75 -38.21 58.23
N GLY A 88 11.73 -39.05 58.38
CA GLY A 88 10.66 -38.84 59.34
C GLY A 88 11.27 -38.55 60.70
N ARG A 89 10.66 -37.65 61.48
CA ARG A 89 11.17 -37.20 62.79
C ARG A 89 11.76 -38.40 63.56
N GLY A 90 13.06 -38.33 63.85
CA GLY A 90 13.78 -39.34 64.64
C GLY A 90 14.73 -40.27 63.87
N ARG A 91 15.01 -40.06 62.58
CA ARG A 91 16.03 -40.84 61.84
C ARG A 91 17.23 -39.96 61.44
N VAL A 92 18.44 -40.47 61.68
CA VAL A 92 19.69 -39.89 61.17
C VAL A 92 19.87 -40.36 59.73
N CYS A 93 19.94 -39.37 58.86
CA CYS A 93 20.48 -39.39 57.52
C CYS A 93 21.65 -38.40 57.58
#